data_AF-A0A3B8N9I5-F1
#
_entry.id   AF-A0A3B8N9I5-F1
#
_cell.length_a   1.000
_cell.length_b   1.000
_cell.length_c   1.000
_cell.angle_alpha   90.00
_cell.angle_beta   90.00
_cell.angle_gamma   90.00
#
_symmetry.space_group_name_H-M   'P 1'
#
loop_
_entity.id
_entity.type
_entity.pdbx_description
1 polymer ?
#
loop_
_entity_poly.entity_id
_entity_poly.type
_entity_poly.pdbx_seq_one_letter_code
_entity_poly.pdbx_strand_id
1 'polypeptide(L)'
;MEKSTLILWLLTITLWGICPIIEKIGLKNVDPLLALFIRTSAALIGLSLAVFLTGAFKPEVLNLKNIAVLSLSGILGGFLGMLTYFTLLKSQKASQIVPLTSVYPLVSTLFA
;
A
#
# COMPACT_ATOMS: atom_id res chain seq x y z
N MET A 1 -17.28 -14.03 12.54
CA MET A 1 -16.90 -13.24 11.35
C MET A 1 -17.92 -13.48 10.28
N GLU A 2 -18.44 -12.43 9.65
CA GLU A 2 -19.38 -12.58 8.53
C GLU A 2 -18.68 -13.23 7.32
N LYS A 3 -19.44 -13.94 6.46
CA LYS A 3 -18.89 -14.63 5.28
C LYS A 3 -18.17 -13.65 4.33
N SER A 4 -18.73 -12.46 4.14
CA SER A 4 -18.12 -11.37 3.34
C SER A 4 -16.75 -10.95 3.89
N THR A 5 -16.66 -10.75 5.21
CA THR A 5 -15.40 -10.39 5.88
C THR A 5 -14.34 -11.48 5.68
N LEU A 6 -14.72 -12.76 5.79
CA LEU A 6 -13.79 -13.87 5.59
C LEU A 6 -13.22 -13.89 4.17
N ILE A 7 -14.06 -13.69 3.15
CA ILE A 7 -13.64 -13.66 1.74
C ILE A 7 -12.67 -12.49 1.50
N LEU A 8 -13.02 -11.29 1.95
CA LEU A 8 -12.18 -10.11 1.77
C LEU A 8 -10.84 -10.25 2.51
N TRP A 9 -10.84 -10.85 3.70
CA TRP A 9 -9.63 -11.13 4.45
C TRP A 9 -8.72 -12.11 3.68
N LEU A 10 -9.25 -13.24 3.19
CA LEU A 10 -8.49 -14.23 2.42
C LEU A 10 -7.90 -13.63 1.14
N LEU A 11 -8.67 -12.81 0.42
CA LEU A 11 -8.18 -12.09 -0.76
C LEU A 11 -7.06 -11.13 -0.39
N THR A 12 -7.24 -10.36 0.68
CA THR A 12 -6.24 -9.37 1.13
C THR A 12 -4.92 -10.04 1.48
N ILE A 13 -4.92 -11.09 2.32
CA ILE A 13 -3.68 -11.78 2.70
C ILE A 13 -2.99 -12.43 1.50
N THR A 14 -3.75 -12.91 0.52
CA THR A 14 -3.20 -13.52 -0.69
C THR A 14 -2.53 -12.48 -1.57
N LEU A 15 -3.22 -11.36 -1.85
CA LEU A 15 -2.69 -10.27 -2.66
C LEU A 15 -1.46 -9.63 -2.00
N TRP A 16 -1.52 -9.38 -0.69
CA TRP A 16 -0.42 -8.81 0.08
C TRP A 16 0.73 -9.80 0.32
N GLY A 17 0.47 -11.11 0.26
CA GLY A 17 1.52 -12.13 0.31
C GLY A 17 2.31 -12.25 -1.00
N ILE A 18 1.63 -12.12 -2.14
CA ILE A 18 2.26 -12.22 -3.47
C ILE A 18 2.97 -10.91 -3.85
N CYS A 19 2.40 -9.76 -3.49
CA CYS A 19 2.90 -8.44 -3.92
C CYS A 19 4.40 -8.21 -3.61
N PRO A 20 4.91 -8.46 -2.38
CA PRO A 20 6.33 -8.31 -2.07
C PRO A 20 7.27 -9.15 -2.93
N ILE A 21 6.81 -10.31 -3.42
CA ILE A 21 7.60 -11.18 -4.31
C ILE A 21 7.80 -10.48 -5.65
N ILE A 22 6.73 -9.91 -6.21
CA ILE A 22 6.77 -9.15 -7.47
C ILE A 22 7.59 -7.86 -7.30
N GLU A 23 7.38 -7.13 -6.21
CA GLU A 23 8.13 -5.91 -5.89
C GLU A 23 9.63 -6.19 -5.78
N LYS A 24 10.01 -7.29 -5.11
CA LYS A 24 11.42 -7.72 -5.00
C LYS A 24 12.05 -8.01 -6.36
N ILE A 25 11.30 -8.61 -7.29
CA ILE A 25 11.77 -8.85 -8.67
C ILE A 25 12.02 -7.52 -9.38
N GLY A 26 11.09 -6.57 -9.28
CA GLY A 26 11.22 -5.23 -9.89
C GLY A 26 12.36 -4.40 -9.29
N LEU A 27 12.65 -4.57 -8.00
CA LEU A 27 13.70 -3.81 -7.29
C LEU A 27 15.14 -4.26 -7.61
N LYS A 28 15.34 -5.39 -8.30
CA LYS A 28 16.68 -5.99 -8.51
C LYS A 28 17.70 -4.98 -9.07
N ASN A 29 17.31 -4.23 -10.10
CA ASN A 29 18.17 -3.27 -10.79
C ASN A 29 17.60 -1.84 -10.81
N VAL A 30 16.55 -1.58 -10.05
CA VAL A 30 15.85 -0.28 -10.04
C VAL A 30 16.03 0.38 -8.68
N ASP A 31 16.30 1.68 -8.67
CA ASP A 31 16.36 2.47 -7.43
C ASP A 31 15.01 2.39 -6.68
N PRO A 32 14.98 2.23 -5.35
CA PRO A 32 13.73 2.15 -4.58
C PRO A 32 12.77 3.32 -4.81
N LEU A 33 13.27 4.56 -4.93
CA LEU A 33 12.44 5.72 -5.16
C LEU A 33 11.81 5.68 -6.56
N LEU A 34 12.61 5.33 -7.57
CA LEU A 34 12.11 5.17 -8.94
C LEU A 34 11.11 4.01 -9.07
N ALA A 35 11.38 2.87 -8.43
CA ALA A 35 10.47 1.73 -8.40
C ALA A 35 9.14 2.09 -7.74
N LEU A 36 9.18 2.81 -6.62
CA LEU A 36 7.98 3.30 -5.93
C LEU A 36 7.20 4.30 -6.80
N PHE A 37 7.89 5.23 -7.46
CA PHE A 37 7.25 6.17 -8.39
C PHE A 37 6.49 5.45 -9.50
N ILE A 38 7.11 4.45 -10.15
CA ILE A 38 6.48 3.65 -11.20
C ILE A 38 5.27 2.89 -10.64
N ARG A 39 5.43 2.19 -9.51
CA ARG A 39 4.36 1.41 -8.85
C ARG A 39 3.15 2.28 -8.50
N THR A 40 3.40 3.42 -7.86
CA THR A 40 2.34 4.34 -7.42
C THR A 40 1.67 5.01 -8.61
N SER A 41 2.40 5.31 -9.68
CA SER A 41 1.82 5.84 -10.93
C SER A 41 0.89 4.82 -11.60
N ALA A 42 1.30 3.56 -11.69
CA ALA A 42 0.45 2.48 -12.22
C ALA A 42 -0.83 2.29 -11.37
N ALA A 43 -0.68 2.31 -10.03
CA ALA A 43 -1.81 2.23 -9.11
C ALA A 43 -2.76 3.44 -9.25
N LEU A 44 -2.22 4.66 -9.41
CA LEU A 44 -3.01 5.87 -9.63
C LEU A 44 -3.84 5.76 -10.91
N ILE A 45 -3.27 5.27 -12.01
CA ILE A 45 -3.99 5.08 -13.27
C ILE A 45 -5.14 4.09 -13.09
N GLY A 46 -4.86 2.91 -12.51
CA GLY A 46 -5.89 1.89 -12.28
C GLY A 46 -6.99 2.35 -11.34
N LEU A 47 -6.63 3.03 -10.25
CA LEU A 47 -7.58 3.58 -9.29
C LEU A 47 -8.44 4.69 -9.91
N SER A 48 -7.84 5.57 -10.71
CA SER A 48 -8.57 6.64 -11.41
C SER A 48 -9.60 6.03 -12.35
N LEU A 49 -9.20 5.05 -13.17
CA LEU A 49 -10.13 4.34 -14.06
C LEU A 49 -11.29 3.70 -13.28
N ALA A 50 -11.00 2.99 -12.19
CA ALA A 50 -12.03 2.36 -11.36
C ALA A 50 -13.00 3.39 -10.77
N VAL A 51 -12.49 4.50 -10.24
CA VAL A 51 -13.31 5.57 -9.63
C VAL A 51 -14.25 6.20 -10.67
N PHE A 52 -13.76 6.48 -11.87
CA PHE A 52 -14.59 7.06 -12.93
C PHE A 52 -15.61 6.06 -13.49
N LEU A 53 -15.21 4.81 -13.76
CA LEU A 53 -16.10 3.78 -14.32
C LEU A 53 -17.22 3.37 -13.35
N THR A 54 -16.98 3.44 -12.04
CA THR A 54 -17.98 3.08 -11.02
C THR A 54 -18.85 4.26 -10.58
N GLY A 55 -18.56 5.49 -11.02
CA GLY A 55 -19.23 6.70 -10.53
C GLY A 55 -18.97 6.98 -9.04
N ALA A 56 -17.85 6.48 -8.50
CA ALA A 56 -17.50 6.64 -7.09
C ALA A 56 -17.02 8.07 -6.75
N PHE A 57 -16.64 8.86 -7.76
CA PHE A 57 -16.22 10.25 -7.55
C PHE A 57 -17.42 11.14 -7.18
N LYS A 58 -17.54 11.46 -5.89
CA LYS A 58 -18.60 12.29 -5.31
C LYS A 58 -18.01 13.44 -4.50
N PRO A 59 -17.57 14.54 -5.13
CA PRO A 59 -16.86 15.61 -4.45
C PRO A 59 -17.69 16.27 -3.33
N GLU A 60 -19.01 16.22 -3.41
CA GLU A 60 -19.94 16.74 -2.40
C GLU A 60 -19.81 16.07 -1.02
N VAL A 61 -19.26 14.85 -0.94
CA VAL A 61 -19.03 14.16 0.34
C VAL A 61 -17.68 14.51 0.97
N LEU A 62 -16.82 15.24 0.25
CA LEU A 62 -15.48 15.59 0.70
C LEU A 62 -15.48 16.93 1.43
N ASN A 63 -14.71 17.00 2.52
CA ASN A 63 -14.37 18.25 3.18
C ASN A 63 -12.84 18.35 3.30
N LEU A 64 -12.34 19.55 3.60
CA LEU A 64 -10.90 19.81 3.68
C LEU A 64 -10.20 18.92 4.72
N LYS A 65 -10.87 18.58 5.83
CA LYS A 65 -10.33 17.69 6.86
C LYS A 65 -10.12 16.28 6.32
N ASN A 66 -11.11 15.72 5.63
CA ASN A 66 -11.02 14.39 5.02
C ASN A 66 -9.87 14.34 4.01
N ILE A 67 -9.76 15.36 3.15
CA ILE A 67 -8.68 15.48 2.17
C ILE A 67 -7.33 15.53 2.89
N ALA A 68 -7.16 16.42 3.87
CA ALA A 68 -5.89 16.57 4.58
C ALA A 68 -5.47 15.28 5.31
N VAL A 69 -6.38 14.62 6.02
CA VAL A 69 -6.10 13.38 6.76
C VAL A 69 -5.75 12.23 5.80
N LEU A 70 -6.51 12.06 4.71
CA LEU A 70 -6.24 11.02 3.72
C LEU A 70 -4.94 11.28 2.95
N SER A 71 -4.65 12.54 2.61
CA SER A 71 -3.38 12.93 1.99
C SER A 71 -2.19 12.66 2.91
N LEU A 72 -2.30 13.01 4.21
CA LEU A 72 -1.26 12.71 5.18
C LEU A 72 -1.04 11.20 5.33
N SER A 73 -2.11 10.40 5.38
CA SER A 73 -2.03 8.95 5.38
C SER A 73 -1.32 8.41 4.13
N GLY A 74 -1.65 8.95 2.94
CA GLY A 74 -0.97 8.62 1.69
C GLY A 74 0.51 8.96 1.68
N ILE A 75 0.90 10.10 2.27
CA ILE A 75 2.32 10.48 2.41
C ILE A 75 3.04 9.53 3.38
N LEU A 76 2.47 9.25 4.55
CA LEU A 76 3.10 8.41 5.56
C LEU A 76 3.20 6.95 5.13
N GLY A 77 2.08 6.34 4.72
CA GLY A 77 2.03 4.93 4.32
C GLY A 77 2.47 4.71 2.88
N GLY A 78 1.86 5.43 1.94
CA GLY A 78 2.04 5.20 0.50
C GLY A 78 3.37 5.71 -0.07
N PHE A 79 3.96 6.74 0.54
CA PHE A 79 5.27 7.28 0.13
C PHE A 79 6.39 6.92 1.10
N LEU A 80 6.47 7.54 2.28
CA LEU A 80 7.61 7.42 3.19
C LEU A 80 7.79 5.98 3.71
N GLY A 81 6.69 5.36 4.14
CA GLY A 81 6.67 3.96 4.58
C GLY A 81 7.08 3.02 3.45
N MET A 82 6.49 3.16 2.27
CA MET A 82 6.87 2.34 1.11
C MET A 82 8.31 2.57 0.65
N LEU A 83 8.85 3.79 0.72
CA LEU A 83 10.23 4.09 0.33
C LEU A 83 11.22 3.36 1.24
N THR A 84 11.00 3.44 2.55
CA THR A 84 11.83 2.72 3.54
C THR A 84 11.67 1.20 3.40
N TYR A 85 10.45 0.71 3.22
CA TYR A 85 10.16 -0.70 2.96
C TYR A 85 10.83 -1.21 1.67
N PHE A 86 10.77 -0.47 0.55
CA PHE A 86 11.41 -0.85 -0.71
C PHE A 86 12.93 -0.85 -0.60
N THR A 87 13.49 0.08 0.17
CA THR A 87 14.93 0.10 0.44
C THR A 87 15.36 -1.14 1.22
N LEU A 88 14.63 -1.53 2.27
CA LEU A 88 14.87 -2.76 3.02
C LEU A 88 14.67 -4.01 2.15
N LEU A 89 13.55 -4.06 1.43
CA LEU A 89 13.17 -5.17 0.57
C LEU A 89 14.18 -5.36 -0.55
N LYS A 90 14.73 -4.28 -1.13
CA LYS A 90 15.81 -4.38 -2.13
C LYS A 90 17.07 -5.00 -1.54
N SER A 91 17.50 -4.56 -0.35
CA SER A 91 18.75 -4.99 0.28
C SER A 91 18.70 -6.39 0.89
N GLN A 92 17.53 -6.91 1.28
CA GLN A 92 17.40 -8.16 2.04
C GLN A 92 16.38 -9.13 1.44
N LYS A 93 16.31 -10.36 1.97
CA LYS A 93 15.35 -11.38 1.48
C LYS A 93 13.91 -10.98 1.84
N ALA A 94 12.98 -11.17 0.91
CA ALA A 94 11.55 -10.94 1.16
C ALA A 94 11.03 -11.77 2.35
N SER A 95 11.51 -13.00 2.50
CA SER A 95 11.17 -13.88 3.63
C SER A 95 11.62 -13.37 5.00
N GLN A 96 12.51 -12.37 5.05
CA GLN A 96 12.94 -11.72 6.29
C GLN A 96 12.24 -10.37 6.48
N ILE A 97 12.23 -9.54 5.44
CA ILE A 97 11.69 -8.18 5.53
C ILE A 97 10.17 -8.20 5.70
N VAL A 98 9.45 -9.05 4.96
CA VAL A 98 7.98 -9.06 5.02
C VAL A 98 7.47 -9.40 6.43
N PRO A 99 7.92 -10.48 7.11
CA PRO A 99 7.50 -10.73 8.48
C PRO A 99 7.97 -9.65 9.46
N LEU A 100 9.20 -9.16 9.31
CA LEU A 100 9.77 -8.14 10.20
C LEU A 100 8.96 -6.84 10.15
N THR A 101 8.56 -6.38 8.97
CA THR A 101 7.75 -5.16 8.84
C THR A 101 6.28 -5.40 9.17
N SER A 102 5.79 -6.64 9.13
CA SER A 102 4.42 -7.00 9.50
C SER A 102 4.10 -6.86 11.00
N VAL A 103 5.09 -6.47 11.83
CA VAL A 103 4.88 -6.16 13.26
C VAL A 103 4.35 -4.74 13.50
N TYR A 104 4.22 -3.91 12.45
CA TYR A 104 3.68 -2.55 12.56
C TYR A 104 2.32 -2.44 13.29
N PRO A 105 1.42 -3.46 13.33
CA PRO A 105 0.21 -3.37 14.14
C PRO A 105 0.47 -3.15 15.62
N LEU A 106 1.63 -3.55 16.16
CA LEU A 106 2.02 -3.21 17.53
C LEU A 106 2.18 -1.70 17.73
N VAL A 107 2.76 -1.01 16.74
CA VAL A 107 2.87 0.45 16.73
C VAL A 107 1.48 1.08 16.64
N SER A 108 0.63 0.58 15.74
CA SER A 108 -0.76 1.08 15.62
C SER A 108 -1.53 0.94 16.94
N THR A 109 -1.44 -0.21 17.62
CA THR A 109 -2.10 -0.45 18.90
C THR A 109 -1.55 0.42 20.03
N LEU A 110 -0.27 0.79 19.99
CA LEU A 110 0.33 1.69 20.98
C LEU A 110 -0.23 3.13 20.89
N PHE A 111 -0.62 3.57 19.69
CA PHE A 111 -1.14 4.92 19.42
C PHE A 111 -2.67 4.96 19.26
N ALA A 112 -3.36 3.82 19.39
CA ALA A 112 -4.83 3.71 19.30
C ALA A 112 -5.48 3.92 20.68
#